data_AF-A0A0H5RE09-F1
#
_entry.id   AF-A0A0H5RE09-F1
#
_cell.length_a   1.000
_cell.length_b   1.000
_cell.length_c   1.000
_cell.angle_alpha   90.00
_cell.angle_beta   90.00
_cell.angle_gamma   90.00
#
_symmetry.space_group_name_H-M   'P 1'
#
loop_
_entity.id
_entity.type
_entity.pdbx_description
1 polymer ?
#
loop_
_entity_poly.entity_id
_entity_poly.type
_entity_poly.pdbx_seq_one_letter_code
_entity_poly.pdbx_strand_id
1 'polypeptide(L)'
;AKRSQPEVKVVQPAKPAPFSAFVINAEVTRLRDVYLTLLRHALTNTLYEDSPLVVFDCTDRSNFIRNSAYNWRIREAGLDLPQKAHSRSGGMRLQTLGRCVEQLLAETVRGDLLDIGVWRGGDAAYMRGVLLAFNCNDRN
;
A
#
# COMPACT_ATOMS: atom_id res chain seq x y z
N ALA A 1 -40.40 -53.98 -23.72
CA ALA A 1 -39.59 -53.00 -24.48
C ALA A 1 -38.87 -52.08 -23.50
N LYS A 2 -37.56 -52.25 -23.31
CA LYS A 2 -36.75 -51.37 -22.44
C LYS A 2 -36.43 -50.09 -23.23
N ARG A 3 -36.97 -48.94 -22.80
CA ARG A 3 -36.61 -47.63 -23.35
C ARG A 3 -35.18 -47.30 -22.90
N SER A 4 -34.23 -47.32 -23.83
CA SER A 4 -32.90 -46.75 -23.66
C SER A 4 -33.02 -45.23 -23.51
N GLN A 5 -32.66 -44.68 -22.36
CA GLN A 5 -32.53 -43.23 -22.21
C GLN A 5 -31.28 -42.74 -22.97
N PRO A 6 -31.34 -41.57 -23.63
CA PRO A 6 -30.18 -41.01 -24.30
C PRO A 6 -29.19 -40.48 -23.25
N GLU A 7 -27.94 -40.91 -23.38
CA GLU A 7 -26.83 -40.48 -22.54
C GLU A 7 -26.52 -39.01 -22.83
N VAL A 8 -26.87 -38.11 -21.91
CA VAL A 8 -26.55 -36.68 -22.01
C VAL A 8 -25.06 -36.52 -21.76
N LYS A 9 -24.27 -36.38 -22.83
CA LYS A 9 -22.86 -35.99 -22.73
C LYS A 9 -22.79 -34.57 -22.17
N VAL A 10 -22.41 -34.47 -20.89
CA VAL A 10 -22.03 -33.20 -20.27
C VAL A 10 -20.77 -32.71 -20.99
N VAL A 11 -20.94 -31.78 -21.92
CA VAL A 11 -19.82 -31.06 -22.54
C VAL A 11 -19.22 -30.19 -21.45
N GLN A 12 -18.10 -30.62 -20.88
CA GLN A 12 -17.35 -29.76 -19.97
C GLN A 12 -16.92 -28.51 -20.77
N PRO A 13 -17.16 -27.30 -20.23
CA PRO A 13 -16.74 -26.09 -20.92
C PRO A 13 -15.23 -26.16 -21.14
N ALA A 14 -14.80 -25.85 -22.36
CA ALA A 14 -13.39 -25.83 -22.71
C ALA A 14 -12.64 -24.94 -21.70
N LYS A 15 -11.55 -25.47 -21.12
CA LYS A 15 -10.67 -24.70 -20.25
C LYS A 15 -10.31 -23.40 -21.01
N PRO A 16 -10.59 -22.21 -20.44
CA PRO A 16 -10.31 -20.97 -21.13
C PRO A 16 -8.83 -20.93 -21.51
N ALA A 17 -8.53 -20.43 -22.71
CA ALA A 17 -7.17 -20.30 -23.18
C ALA A 17 -6.34 -19.52 -22.14
N PRO A 18 -5.10 -19.95 -21.85
CA PRO A 18 -4.26 -19.25 -20.89
C PRO A 18 -4.13 -17.77 -21.31
N PHE A 19 -4.33 -16.86 -20.36
CA PHE A 19 -4.10 -15.44 -20.58
C PHE A 19 -2.65 -15.20 -21.02
N SER A 20 -2.42 -14.26 -21.92
CA SER A 20 -1.07 -13.92 -22.34
C SER A 20 -0.27 -13.35 -21.17
N ALA A 21 1.06 -13.54 -21.18
CA ALA A 21 1.95 -13.00 -20.15
C ALA A 21 1.81 -11.47 -20.00
N PHE A 22 1.50 -10.76 -21.10
CA PHE A 22 1.23 -9.33 -21.08
C PHE A 22 0.01 -8.96 -20.21
N VAL A 23 -1.12 -9.67 -20.39
CA VAL A 23 -2.34 -9.42 -19.62
C VAL A 23 -2.13 -9.73 -18.14
N ILE A 24 -1.42 -10.82 -17.84
CA ILE A 24 -1.08 -11.19 -16.46
C ILE A 24 -0.21 -10.11 -15.82
N ASN A 25 0.83 -9.65 -16.51
CA ASN A 25 1.73 -8.61 -15.97
C ASN A 25 1.00 -7.28 -15.75
N ALA A 26 0.11 -6.88 -16.65
CA ALA A 26 -0.71 -5.68 -16.48
C ALA A 26 -1.61 -5.79 -15.25
N GLU A 27 -2.25 -6.94 -15.04
CA GLU A 27 -3.12 -7.16 -13.88
C GLU A 27 -2.32 -7.22 -12.57
N VAL A 28 -1.14 -7.86 -12.58
CA VAL A 28 -0.23 -7.87 -11.41
C VAL A 28 0.18 -6.45 -11.04
N THR A 29 0.55 -5.61 -12.02
CA THR A 29 0.87 -4.20 -11.77
C THR A 29 -0.32 -3.45 -11.19
N ARG A 30 -1.52 -3.62 -11.76
CA ARG A 30 -2.74 -2.99 -11.25
C ARG A 30 -3.05 -3.40 -9.81
N LEU A 31 -2.95 -4.70 -9.49
CA LEU A 31 -3.19 -5.22 -8.14
C LEU A 31 -2.13 -4.73 -7.14
N ARG A 32 -0.88 -4.63 -7.57
CA ARG A 32 0.20 -4.05 -6.78
C ARG A 32 -0.09 -2.60 -6.42
N ASP A 33 -0.48 -1.78 -7.40
CA ASP A 33 -0.80 -0.36 -7.19
C ASP A 33 -1.97 -0.19 -6.21
N VAL A 34 -3.00 -1.03 -6.34
CA VAL A 34 -4.15 -1.06 -5.42
C VAL A 34 -3.71 -1.45 -4.01
N TYR A 35 -2.89 -2.50 -3.86
CA TYR A 35 -2.37 -2.94 -2.57
C TYR A 35 -1.54 -1.85 -1.88
N LEU A 36 -0.57 -1.26 -2.58
CA LEU A 36 0.29 -0.22 -2.01
C LEU A 36 -0.49 1.04 -1.66
N THR A 37 -1.47 1.40 -2.50
CA THR A 37 -2.40 2.50 -2.21
C THR A 37 -3.20 2.23 -0.94
N LEU A 38 -3.81 1.05 -0.82
CA LEU A 38 -4.59 0.67 0.36
C LEU A 38 -3.71 0.63 1.62
N LEU A 39 -2.51 0.05 1.52
CA LEU A 39 -1.56 -0.02 2.62
C LEU A 39 -1.17 1.38 3.10
N ARG A 40 -0.88 2.31 2.19
CA ARG A 40 -0.62 3.72 2.53
C ARG A 40 -1.80 4.35 3.28
N HIS A 41 -3.03 4.12 2.81
CA HIS A 41 -4.23 4.66 3.46
C HIS A 41 -4.45 4.06 4.85
N ALA A 42 -4.19 2.76 5.03
CA ALA A 42 -4.27 2.08 6.32
C ALA A 42 -3.20 2.60 7.31
N LEU A 43 -1.96 2.77 6.87
CA LEU A 43 -0.85 3.20 7.73
C LEU A 43 -0.95 4.67 8.15
N THR A 44 -1.46 5.53 7.27
CA THR A 44 -1.77 6.95 7.58
C THR A 44 -3.14 7.12 8.24
N ASN A 45 -3.87 6.02 8.40
CA ASN A 45 -5.20 5.95 8.99
C ASN A 45 -6.21 6.93 8.38
N THR A 46 -6.05 7.21 7.08
CA THR A 46 -7.00 8.03 6.30
C THR A 46 -8.31 7.30 6.06
N LEU A 47 -8.35 5.97 6.29
CA LEU A 47 -9.57 5.16 6.24
C LEU A 47 -10.55 5.46 7.38
N TYR A 48 -10.02 5.79 8.57
CA TYR A 48 -10.82 6.00 9.78
C TYR A 48 -10.69 7.41 10.34
N GLU A 49 -9.87 8.26 9.72
CA GLU A 49 -9.80 9.70 9.96
C GLU A 49 -9.58 10.07 11.44
N ASP A 50 -8.60 9.44 12.09
CA ASP A 50 -8.29 9.76 13.48
C ASP A 50 -7.87 11.22 13.67
N SER A 51 -8.42 11.84 14.71
CA SER A 51 -8.03 13.18 15.12
C SER A 51 -6.55 13.23 15.47
N PRO A 52 -5.85 14.32 15.13
CA PRO A 52 -4.49 14.52 15.58
C PRO A 52 -4.42 14.97 17.05
N LEU A 53 -3.31 14.62 17.70
CA LEU A 53 -2.91 15.19 18.99
C LEU A 53 -2.50 16.66 18.84
N VAL A 54 -1.72 16.94 17.80
CA VAL A 54 -1.21 18.28 17.46
C VAL A 54 -1.09 18.43 15.94
N VAL A 55 -1.38 19.61 15.45
CA VAL A 55 -1.05 20.04 14.08
C VAL A 55 0.17 20.96 14.14
N PHE A 56 1.06 20.81 13.15
CA PHE A 56 2.30 21.57 13.02
C PHE A 56 2.08 22.66 12.00
N ASP A 57 2.11 23.92 12.47
CA ASP A 57 2.19 25.06 11.57
C ASP A 57 3.64 25.20 11.07
N CYS A 58 3.82 25.10 9.75
CA CYS A 58 5.14 25.26 9.13
C CYS A 58 5.62 26.72 9.10
N THR A 59 4.73 27.68 9.35
CA THR A 59 5.04 29.12 9.44
C THR A 59 5.42 29.55 10.86
N ASP A 60 4.98 28.80 11.88
CA ASP A 60 5.30 29.06 13.27
C ASP A 60 5.51 27.75 14.05
N ARG A 61 6.78 27.41 14.31
CA ARG A 61 7.17 26.21 15.07
C ARG A 61 6.75 26.25 16.54
N SER A 62 6.24 27.38 17.04
CA SER A 62 5.67 27.49 18.39
C SER A 62 4.16 27.22 18.44
N ASN A 63 3.48 27.24 17.28
CA ASN A 63 2.03 26.98 17.20
C ASN A 63 1.72 25.49 17.10
N PHE A 64 1.62 24.87 18.27
CA PHE A 64 0.99 23.56 18.43
C PHE A 64 -0.51 23.74 18.66
N ILE A 65 -1.30 23.65 17.60
CA ILE A 65 -2.76 23.60 17.75
C ILE A 65 -3.12 22.22 18.29
N ARG A 66 -3.34 22.15 19.61
CA ARG A 66 -3.88 20.97 20.27
C ARG A 66 -5.35 20.84 19.92
N ASN A 67 -5.77 19.62 19.60
CA ASN A 67 -7.19 19.26 19.39
C ASN A 67 -7.83 19.94 18.16
N SER A 68 -7.33 19.62 16.96
CA SER A 68 -8.04 19.92 15.70
C SER A 68 -8.82 18.70 15.21
N ALA A 69 -9.89 18.93 14.46
CA ALA A 69 -10.52 17.87 13.69
C ALA A 69 -9.54 17.27 12.67
N TYR A 70 -9.82 16.06 12.20
CA TYR A 70 -9.09 15.46 11.08
C TYR A 70 -9.16 16.39 9.85
N ASN A 71 -8.03 16.55 9.18
CA ASN A 71 -7.93 17.28 7.92
C ASN A 71 -7.06 16.49 6.95
N TRP A 72 -7.67 16.03 5.86
CA TRP A 72 -6.99 15.16 4.90
C TRP A 72 -5.76 15.83 4.28
N ARG A 73 -5.77 17.14 4.02
CA ARG A 73 -4.62 17.85 3.41
C ARG A 73 -3.44 17.88 4.37
N ILE A 74 -3.71 18.10 5.65
CA ILE A 74 -2.69 18.12 6.70
C ILE A 74 -2.11 16.71 6.91
N ARG A 75 -2.98 15.69 6.95
CA ARG A 75 -2.55 14.28 7.04
C ARG A 75 -1.72 13.87 5.83
N GLU A 76 -2.16 14.24 4.63
CA GLU A 76 -1.49 13.90 3.38
C GLU A 76 -0.08 14.51 3.29
N ALA A 77 0.06 15.77 3.76
CA ALA A 77 1.35 16.44 3.89
C ALA A 77 2.20 15.94 5.09
N GLY A 78 1.61 15.16 6.00
CA GLY A 78 2.26 14.66 7.22
C GLY A 78 2.60 15.79 8.20
N LEU A 79 1.71 16.78 8.30
CA LEU A 79 1.83 17.97 9.15
C LEU A 79 1.02 17.85 10.45
N ASP A 80 0.58 16.65 10.81
CA ASP A 80 -0.11 16.38 12.07
C ASP A 80 0.47 15.16 12.80
N LEU A 81 0.21 15.07 14.11
CA LEU A 81 0.56 13.91 14.93
C LEU A 81 -0.71 13.05 15.15
N PRO A 82 -0.95 12.02 14.35
CA PRO A 82 -2.14 11.19 14.48
C PRO A 82 -2.21 10.47 15.82
N GLN A 83 -3.42 10.42 16.42
CA GLN A 83 -3.66 9.70 17.67
C GLN A 83 -3.47 8.19 17.53
N LYS A 84 -3.85 7.61 16.37
CA LYS A 84 -3.94 6.17 16.15
C LYS A 84 -3.13 5.68 14.95
N ALA A 85 -2.91 6.50 13.92
CA ALA A 85 -2.19 6.06 12.73
C ALA A 85 -0.80 5.49 13.07
N HIS A 86 -0.33 4.54 12.25
CA HIS A 86 0.96 3.88 12.42
C HIS A 86 2.12 4.69 11.83
N SER A 87 1.84 5.56 10.86
CA SER A 87 2.81 6.48 10.26
C SER A 87 2.37 7.93 10.46
N ARG A 88 3.33 8.77 10.88
CA ARG A 88 3.20 10.23 10.91
C ARG A 88 3.68 10.85 9.60
N SER A 89 4.19 10.04 8.66
CA SER A 89 4.83 10.56 7.48
C SER A 89 3.87 11.17 6.47
N GLY A 90 2.59 10.85 6.58
CA GLY A 90 1.59 11.30 5.64
C GLY A 90 1.71 10.59 4.29
N GLY A 91 0.68 10.75 3.46
CA GLY A 91 0.56 10.01 2.20
C GLY A 91 1.63 10.38 1.19
N MET A 92 1.97 11.66 1.05
CA MET A 92 2.95 12.12 0.06
C MET A 92 4.35 11.54 0.32
N ARG A 93 4.81 11.55 1.57
CA ARG A 93 6.14 11.02 1.90
C ARG A 93 6.19 9.50 1.82
N LEU A 94 5.14 8.79 2.22
CA LEU A 94 5.05 7.35 2.01
C LEU A 94 5.00 6.98 0.52
N GLN A 95 4.27 7.74 -0.31
CA GLN A 95 4.27 7.50 -1.76
C GLN A 95 5.66 7.69 -2.36
N THR A 96 6.37 8.75 -1.98
CA THR A 96 7.75 8.98 -2.42
C THR A 96 8.68 7.86 -1.96
N LEU A 97 8.57 7.43 -0.69
CA LEU A 97 9.33 6.30 -0.15
C LEU A 97 9.11 5.02 -0.98
N GLY A 98 7.85 4.72 -1.32
CA GLY A 98 7.52 3.58 -2.17
C GLY A 98 8.17 3.66 -3.55
N ARG A 99 8.11 4.82 -4.20
CA ARG A 99 8.78 5.03 -5.50
C ARG A 99 10.29 4.84 -5.43
N CYS A 100 10.94 5.29 -4.35
CA CYS A 100 12.36 5.04 -4.16
C CYS A 100 12.67 3.54 -4.03
N VAL A 101 11.83 2.78 -3.31
CA VAL A 101 11.97 1.32 -3.18
C VAL A 101 11.66 0.60 -4.50
N GLU A 102 10.70 1.06 -5.28
CA GLU A 102 10.45 0.52 -6.62
C GLU A 102 11.62 0.76 -7.56
N GLN A 103 12.20 1.96 -7.52
CA GLN A 103 13.33 2.33 -8.35
C GLN A 103 14.58 1.51 -8.02
N LEU A 104 14.92 1.34 -6.73
CA LEU A 104 16.09 0.53 -6.35
C LEU A 104 15.94 -0.93 -6.77
N LEU A 105 14.71 -1.47 -6.77
CA LEU A 105 14.44 -2.82 -7.25
C LEU A 105 14.60 -2.91 -8.77
N ALA A 106 14.08 -1.93 -9.51
CA ALA A 106 14.22 -1.85 -10.97
C ALA A 106 15.68 -1.71 -11.41
N GLU A 107 16.47 -0.94 -10.66
CA GLU A 107 17.90 -0.72 -10.90
C GLU A 107 18.78 -1.83 -10.32
N THR A 108 18.20 -2.84 -9.67
CA THR A 108 18.90 -3.98 -9.04
C THR A 108 19.96 -3.57 -8.01
N VAL A 109 19.71 -2.46 -7.30
CA VAL A 109 20.60 -2.00 -6.23
C VAL A 109 20.63 -3.03 -5.10
N ARG A 110 21.84 -3.35 -4.63
CA ARG A 110 22.08 -4.31 -3.54
C ARG A 110 22.02 -3.62 -2.18
N GLY A 111 21.46 -4.31 -1.19
CA GLY A 111 21.41 -3.85 0.20
C GLY A 111 20.02 -3.96 0.82
N ASP A 112 19.97 -3.80 2.13
CA ASP A 112 18.74 -3.78 2.94
C ASP A 112 18.17 -2.36 3.07
N LEU A 113 16.94 -2.27 3.58
CA LEU A 113 16.29 -0.99 3.89
C LEU A 113 16.43 -0.69 5.39
N LEU A 114 16.56 0.59 5.73
CA LEU A 114 16.68 1.03 7.11
C LEU A 114 15.85 2.29 7.35
N ASP A 115 15.07 2.28 8.43
CA ASP A 115 14.32 3.44 8.93
C ASP A 115 14.84 3.79 10.33
N ILE A 116 15.44 4.97 10.48
CA ILE A 116 16.00 5.46 11.75
C ILE A 116 15.07 6.53 12.30
N GLY A 117 14.33 6.18 13.35
CA GLY A 117 13.29 7.03 13.94
C GLY A 117 11.87 6.57 13.60
N VAL A 118 11.60 5.28 13.82
CA VAL A 118 10.42 4.58 13.28
C VAL A 118 9.06 4.99 13.87
N TRP A 119 9.03 5.74 14.98
CA TRP A 119 7.80 5.99 15.75
C TRP A 119 6.99 4.71 16.04
N ARG A 120 5.81 4.54 15.43
CA ARG A 120 4.96 3.33 15.55
C ARG A 120 5.27 2.28 14.47
N GLY A 121 6.27 2.50 13.63
CA GLY A 121 6.76 1.55 12.64
C GLY A 121 6.04 1.60 11.29
N GLY A 122 5.18 2.58 11.03
CA GLY A 122 4.38 2.63 9.80
C GLY A 122 5.22 2.73 8.52
N ASP A 123 6.29 3.51 8.52
CA ASP A 123 7.14 3.70 7.33
C ASP A 123 7.94 2.43 7.02
N ALA A 124 8.56 1.82 8.04
CA ALA A 124 9.18 0.50 7.93
C ALA A 124 8.19 -0.59 7.44
N ALA A 125 6.96 -0.61 7.97
CA ALA A 125 5.93 -1.53 7.50
C ALA A 125 5.55 -1.29 6.04
N TYR A 126 5.52 -0.03 5.59
CA TYR A 126 5.28 0.33 4.20
C TYR A 126 6.39 -0.18 3.28
N MET A 127 7.66 0.07 3.64
CA MET A 127 8.82 -0.46 2.90
C MET A 127 8.76 -1.98 2.77
N ARG A 128 8.45 -2.68 3.86
CA ARG A 128 8.27 -4.13 3.84
C ARG A 128 7.13 -4.56 2.91
N GLY A 129 6.01 -3.83 2.94
CA GLY A 129 4.89 -4.07 2.02
C GLY A 129 5.29 -3.94 0.56
N VAL A 130 6.11 -2.93 0.20
CA VAL A 130 6.64 -2.78 -1.16
C VAL A 130 7.47 -4.01 -1.56
N LEU A 131 8.43 -4.43 -0.74
CA LEU A 131 9.25 -5.62 -1.02
C LEU A 131 8.37 -6.86 -1.26
N LEU A 132 7.37 -7.09 -0.39
CA LEU A 132 6.43 -8.22 -0.53
C LEU A 132 5.62 -8.15 -1.84
N ALA A 133 5.20 -6.95 -2.26
CA ALA A 133 4.42 -6.77 -3.48
C ALA A 133 5.23 -7.01 -4.77
N PHE A 134 6.56 -6.95 -4.69
CA PHE A 134 7.49 -7.37 -5.73
C PHE A 134 8.03 -8.79 -5.55
N ASN A 135 7.54 -9.53 -4.55
CA ASN A 135 8.04 -10.85 -4.17
C ASN A 135 9.56 -10.86 -3.88
N CYS A 136 10.06 -9.76 -3.32
CA CYS A 136 11.45 -9.57 -2.93
C CYS A 136 11.69 -10.14 -1.52
N ASN A 137 12.39 -11.26 -1.42
CA ASN A 137 12.60 -12.01 -0.16
C ASN A 137 14.06 -12.05 0.31
N ASP A 138 14.96 -11.37 -0.41
CA ASP A 138 16.41 -11.33 -0.18
C ASP A 138 16.88 -10.07 0.58
N ARG A 139 15.95 -9.19 0.98
CA ARG A 139 16.21 -7.93 1.69
C ARG A 139 15.33 -7.81 2.93
N ASN A 140 15.88 -7.17 3.96
CA ASN A 140 15.15 -6.77 5.18
C ASN A 140 14.62 -5.33 5.10
#